data_AF-A0A946I584-F1
#
_entry.id   AF-A0A946I584-F1
#
_cell.length_a   1.000
_cell.length_b   1.000
_cell.length_c   1.000
_cell.angle_alpha   90.00
_cell.angle_beta   90.00
_cell.angle_gamma   90.00
#
_symmetry.space_group_name_H-M   'P 1'
#
loop_
_entity.id
_entity.type
_entity.pdbx_description
1 polymer ?
#
loop_
_entity_poly.entity_id
_entity_poly.type
_entity_poly.pdbx_seq_one_letter_code
_entity_poly.pdbx_strand_id
1 'polypeptide(L)'
;MKSIKYTLKYLFYFILLINISACKTYTLFPEKEDSPQHDFDINLSGNSPNYSEIKYWVEHPEKEMNYTSLPKNYTDTSFKSNPEIDVFFVHPTLYFKGEKWNADIDDKQLNKEIGNSAIKNQASVFLGIANIYAPHYRQMHIQSYYDLENGL
;
A
#
# COMPACT_ATOMS: atom_id res chain seq x y z
N MET A 1 33.12 21.81 -39.39
CA MET A 1 33.43 20.91 -38.24
C MET A 1 33.19 21.55 -36.86
N LYS A 2 33.51 22.84 -36.60
CA LYS A 2 33.22 23.50 -35.31
C LYS A 2 31.72 23.66 -35.00
N SER A 3 30.89 24.03 -35.99
CA SER A 3 29.43 24.19 -35.83
C SER A 3 28.74 22.92 -35.28
N ILE A 4 29.05 21.75 -35.86
CA ILE A 4 28.51 20.45 -35.42
C ILE A 4 28.85 20.14 -33.95
N LYS A 5 30.05 20.51 -33.48
CA LYS A 5 30.44 20.32 -32.07
C LYS A 5 29.62 21.19 -31.12
N TYR A 6 29.26 22.41 -31.53
CA TYR A 6 28.38 23.26 -30.73
C TYR A 6 26.95 22.72 -30.70
N THR A 7 26.43 22.24 -31.84
CA THR A 7 25.09 21.64 -31.89
C THR A 7 24.99 20.40 -31.00
N LEU A 8 25.98 19.50 -31.02
CA LEU A 8 26.01 18.34 -30.11
C LEU A 8 26.13 18.76 -28.63
N LYS A 9 26.93 19.79 -28.33
CA LYS A 9 27.07 20.31 -26.96
C LYS A 9 25.75 20.88 -26.44
N TYR A 10 25.03 21.66 -27.25
CA TYR A 10 23.71 22.19 -26.87
C TYR A 10 22.66 21.08 -26.75
N LEU A 11 22.68 20.08 -27.64
CA LEU A 11 21.79 18.93 -27.56
C LEU A 11 22.01 18.12 -26.27
N PHE A 12 23.28 17.91 -25.88
CA PHE A 12 23.62 17.25 -24.63
C PHE A 12 23.08 18.01 -23.40
N TYR A 13 23.28 19.34 -23.33
CA TYR A 13 22.73 20.13 -22.23
C TYR A 13 21.20 20.16 -22.22
N PHE A 14 20.56 20.16 -23.39
CA PHE A 14 19.11 20.09 -23.50
C PHE A 14 18.56 18.76 -22.97
N ILE A 15 19.18 17.62 -23.34
CA ILE A 15 18.83 16.30 -22.81
C ILE A 15 19.08 16.24 -21.29
N LEU A 16 20.19 16.79 -20.81
CA LEU A 16 20.49 16.86 -19.38
C LEU A 16 19.44 17.66 -18.60
N LEU A 17 19.00 18.81 -19.13
CA LEU A 17 17.93 19.64 -18.55
C LEU A 17 16.58 18.90 -18.49
N ILE A 18 16.23 18.14 -19.54
CA ILE A 18 15.01 17.31 -19.53
C ILE A 18 15.08 16.25 -18.42
N ASN A 19 16.22 15.60 -18.26
CA ASN A 19 16.38 14.57 -17.23
C ASN A 19 16.36 15.15 -15.80
N ILE A 20 16.92 16.34 -15.57
CA ILE A 20 16.85 17.02 -14.26
C ILE A 20 15.42 17.48 -13.95
N SER A 21 14.67 17.93 -14.97
CA SER A 21 13.27 18.37 -14.81
C SER A 21 12.28 17.20 -14.66
N ALA A 22 12.70 15.96 -14.94
CA ALA A 22 11.86 14.76 -14.85
C ALA A 22 11.77 14.18 -13.42
N CYS A 23 12.47 14.76 -12.45
CA CYS A 23 12.25 14.47 -11.03
C CYS A 23 10.88 15.01 -10.59
N LYS A 24 9.81 14.26 -10.87
CA LYS A 24 8.52 14.46 -10.22
C LYS A 24 8.72 14.26 -8.71
N THR A 25 8.56 15.33 -7.95
CA THR A 25 8.46 15.26 -6.51
C THR A 25 7.09 14.66 -6.20
N TYR A 26 7.05 13.41 -5.74
CA TYR A 26 5.81 12.86 -5.19
C TYR A 26 5.55 13.54 -3.86
N THR A 27 4.60 14.48 -3.84
CA THR A 27 4.08 14.99 -2.57
C THR A 27 3.15 13.92 -2.00
N LEU A 28 3.43 13.47 -0.77
CA LEU A 28 2.53 12.60 0.00
C LEU A 28 1.28 13.35 0.51
N PHE A 29 1.03 14.55 0.00
CA PHE A 29 -0.15 15.34 0.30
C PHE A 29 -1.19 15.06 -0.78
N PRO A 30 -2.32 14.42 -0.43
CA PRO A 30 -3.42 14.26 -1.37
C PRO A 30 -3.90 15.64 -1.85
N GLU A 31 -4.40 15.71 -3.08
CA GLU A 31 -5.11 16.90 -3.52
C GLU A 31 -6.34 17.11 -2.64
N LYS A 32 -6.81 18.36 -2.49
CA LYS A 32 -7.94 18.68 -1.61
C LYS A 32 -9.20 17.87 -1.95
N GLU A 33 -9.40 17.59 -3.24
CA GLU A 33 -10.51 16.76 -3.75
C GLU A 33 -10.40 15.28 -3.34
N ASP A 34 -9.19 14.82 -3.02
CA ASP A 34 -8.90 13.45 -2.57
C ASP A 34 -8.88 13.33 -1.03
N SER A 35 -9.34 14.36 -0.30
CA SER A 35 -9.31 14.40 1.16
C SER A 35 -10.69 14.64 1.78
N PRO A 36 -11.01 14.04 2.92
CA PRO A 36 -12.25 14.33 3.64
C PRO A 36 -12.37 15.81 4.01
N GLN A 37 -13.56 16.38 3.83
CA GLN A 37 -13.85 17.80 4.09
C GLN A 37 -14.87 18.03 5.23
N HIS A 38 -15.25 16.96 5.93
CA HIS A 38 -16.19 16.97 7.05
C HIS A 38 -15.50 16.44 8.31
N ASP A 39 -16.06 16.67 9.49
CA ASP A 39 -15.56 16.07 10.72
C ASP A 39 -15.71 14.55 10.69
N PHE A 40 -14.85 13.84 11.42
CA PHE A 40 -14.98 12.41 11.61
C PHE A 40 -16.35 12.06 12.18
N ASP A 41 -17.06 11.17 11.49
CA ASP A 41 -18.33 10.61 11.95
C ASP A 41 -18.26 9.08 11.92
N ILE A 42 -18.32 8.49 13.12
CA ILE A 42 -18.32 7.03 13.33
C ILE A 42 -19.45 6.33 12.58
N ASN A 43 -20.57 7.00 12.31
CA ASN A 43 -21.69 6.45 11.57
C ASN A 43 -21.38 6.29 10.07
N LEU A 44 -20.38 7.03 9.55
CA LEU A 44 -19.93 6.96 8.16
C LEU A 44 -18.82 5.93 7.95
N SER A 45 -18.27 5.33 9.02
CA SER A 45 -17.21 4.32 8.95
C SER A 45 -17.66 3.00 8.33
N GLY A 46 -18.96 2.80 8.06
CA GLY A 46 -19.49 1.55 7.49
C GLY A 46 -19.55 0.40 8.50
N ASN A 47 -19.83 -0.81 8.01
CA ASN A 47 -19.96 -2.00 8.86
C ASN A 47 -18.61 -2.44 9.45
N SER A 48 -18.65 -3.02 10.64
CA SER A 48 -17.47 -3.64 11.24
C SER A 48 -17.21 -5.01 10.59
N PRO A 49 -15.94 -5.36 10.28
CA PRO A 49 -15.60 -6.70 9.79
C PRO A 49 -15.95 -7.79 10.80
N ASN A 50 -16.42 -8.92 10.29
CA ASN A 50 -16.59 -10.15 11.06
C ASN A 50 -15.40 -11.09 10.81
N TYR A 51 -14.39 -11.07 11.67
CA TYR A 51 -13.16 -11.85 11.45
C TYR A 51 -13.33 -13.37 11.55
N SER A 52 -14.51 -13.88 11.89
CA SER A 52 -14.84 -15.30 11.68
C SER A 52 -15.04 -15.66 10.20
N GLU A 53 -15.20 -14.67 9.31
CA GLU A 53 -15.32 -14.89 7.87
C GLU A 53 -13.99 -14.63 7.15
N ILE A 54 -13.50 -15.62 6.39
CA ILE A 54 -12.21 -15.57 5.69
C ILE A 54 -12.06 -14.36 4.74
N LYS A 55 -13.18 -13.85 4.22
CA LYS A 55 -13.21 -12.69 3.30
C LYS A 55 -12.68 -11.40 3.93
N TYR A 56 -12.73 -11.26 5.25
CA TYR A 56 -12.20 -10.10 5.99
C TYR A 56 -10.72 -10.25 6.35
N TRP A 57 -10.03 -11.22 5.79
CA TRP A 57 -8.59 -11.38 5.90
C TRP A 57 -7.95 -11.11 4.55
N VAL A 58 -6.98 -10.19 4.50
CA VAL A 58 -6.13 -9.99 3.31
C VAL A 58 -5.22 -11.20 3.12
N GLU A 59 -4.65 -11.70 4.22
CA GLU A 59 -3.82 -12.91 4.28
C GLU A 59 -4.25 -13.80 5.44
N HIS A 60 -4.35 -15.10 5.19
CA HIS A 60 -4.73 -16.09 6.20
C HIS A 60 -4.30 -17.50 5.74
N PRO A 61 -3.84 -18.40 6.63
CA PRO A 61 -3.39 -19.74 6.23
C PRO A 61 -4.44 -20.58 5.51
N GLU A 62 -5.71 -20.37 5.84
CA GLU A 62 -6.86 -21.06 5.21
C GLU A 62 -7.32 -20.41 3.89
N LYS A 63 -6.68 -19.32 3.44
CA LYS A 63 -7.07 -18.62 2.22
C LYS A 63 -6.48 -19.34 1.00
N GLU A 64 -7.30 -19.58 -0.01
CA GLU A 64 -6.87 -20.26 -1.25
C GLU A 64 -5.84 -19.43 -2.04
N MET A 65 -6.03 -18.11 -2.09
CA MET A 65 -5.16 -17.18 -2.78
C MET A 65 -4.48 -16.26 -1.77
N ASN A 66 -3.17 -16.40 -1.64
CA ASN A 66 -2.33 -15.58 -0.77
C ASN A 66 -1.56 -14.54 -1.60
N TYR A 67 -1.28 -13.38 -1.00
CA TYR A 67 -0.52 -12.30 -1.65
C TYR A 67 0.97 -12.36 -1.35
N THR A 68 1.34 -12.93 -0.21
CA THR A 68 2.73 -13.17 0.16
C THR A 68 3.40 -14.09 -0.84
N SER A 69 4.68 -13.84 -1.09
CA SER A 69 5.45 -14.61 -2.06
C SER A 69 6.91 -14.60 -1.69
N LEU A 70 7.56 -15.76 -1.79
CA LEU A 70 9.00 -15.84 -1.71
C LEU A 70 9.65 -15.19 -2.95
N PRO A 71 10.89 -14.67 -2.83
CA PRO A 71 11.62 -14.13 -3.97
C PRO A 71 11.72 -15.13 -5.12
N LYS A 72 11.73 -14.63 -6.36
CA LYS A 72 11.96 -15.48 -7.53
C LYS A 72 13.28 -16.23 -7.39
N ASN A 73 13.27 -17.52 -7.73
CA ASN A 73 14.43 -18.43 -7.64
C ASN A 73 14.94 -18.70 -6.21
N TYR A 74 14.16 -18.37 -5.18
CA TYR A 74 14.44 -18.80 -3.82
C TYR A 74 13.83 -20.19 -3.57
N THR A 75 14.65 -21.11 -3.07
CA THR A 75 14.21 -22.42 -2.59
C THR A 75 14.18 -22.39 -1.07
N ASP A 76 12.99 -22.50 -0.48
CA ASP A 76 12.84 -22.58 0.96
C ASP A 76 13.21 -23.99 1.45
N THR A 77 14.43 -24.15 1.95
CA THR A 77 14.93 -25.41 2.52
C THR A 77 14.44 -25.63 3.96
N SER A 78 13.86 -24.60 4.59
CA SER A 78 13.36 -24.60 5.96
C SER A 78 11.84 -24.71 6.05
N PHE A 79 11.15 -24.83 4.92
CA PHE A 79 9.69 -24.84 4.86
C PHE A 79 9.09 -25.87 5.82
N LYS A 80 8.21 -25.40 6.69
CA LYS A 80 7.35 -26.24 7.52
C LYS A 80 5.91 -26.02 7.10
N SER A 81 5.19 -27.10 6.80
CA SER A 81 3.76 -27.04 6.46
C SER A 81 2.87 -26.59 7.63
N ASN A 82 3.39 -26.68 8.86
CA ASN A 82 2.72 -26.20 10.07
C ASN A 82 3.77 -25.53 10.97
N PRO A 83 4.10 -24.25 10.73
CA PRO A 83 5.03 -23.53 11.57
C PRO A 83 4.47 -23.38 12.99
N GLU A 84 5.36 -23.31 13.99
CA GLU A 84 4.98 -23.12 15.40
C GLU A 84 4.73 -21.65 15.75
N ILE A 85 4.97 -20.74 14.80
CA ILE A 85 4.90 -19.30 14.98
C ILE A 85 3.71 -18.76 14.17
N ASP A 86 2.90 -17.94 14.83
CA ASP A 86 1.85 -17.16 14.17
C ASP A 86 2.24 -15.68 14.18
N VAL A 87 2.07 -15.01 13.04
CA VAL A 87 2.31 -13.59 12.86
C VAL A 87 1.00 -12.90 12.53
N PHE A 88 0.58 -12.00 13.40
CA PHE A 88 -0.50 -11.06 13.13
C PHE A 88 0.07 -9.76 12.54
N PHE A 89 -0.12 -9.54 11.25
CA PHE A 89 0.46 -8.42 10.51
C PHE A 89 -0.59 -7.33 10.25
N VAL A 90 -0.39 -6.17 10.88
CA VAL A 90 -1.20 -4.97 10.61
C VAL A 90 -0.51 -4.15 9.53
N HIS A 91 -1.12 -4.07 8.36
CA HIS A 91 -0.59 -3.27 7.24
C HIS A 91 -0.68 -1.77 7.54
N PRO A 92 0.13 -0.89 6.92
CA PRO A 92 -0.08 0.56 6.99
C PRO A 92 -1.35 0.97 6.22
N THR A 93 -1.82 2.21 6.42
CA THR A 93 -2.89 2.74 5.55
C THR A 93 -2.37 2.94 4.14
N LEU A 94 -3.16 2.48 3.18
CA LEU A 94 -3.04 2.76 1.76
C LEU A 94 -4.18 3.64 1.26
N TYR A 95 -5.05 4.09 2.17
CA TYR A 95 -6.15 4.96 1.85
C TYR A 95 -5.67 6.41 1.75
N PHE A 96 -5.10 6.72 0.58
CA PHE A 96 -4.55 8.04 0.25
C PHE A 96 -5.52 8.95 -0.49
N LYS A 97 -6.63 8.40 -0.99
CA LYS A 97 -7.62 9.15 -1.77
C LYS A 97 -9.02 8.75 -1.36
N GLY A 98 -9.85 9.73 -1.03
CA GLY A 98 -11.28 9.56 -0.87
C GLY A 98 -11.91 10.60 0.03
N GLU A 99 -13.23 10.71 -0.06
CA GLU A 99 -13.97 11.74 0.66
C GLU A 99 -14.30 11.37 2.12
N LYS A 100 -14.10 10.10 2.52
CA LYS A 100 -14.44 9.60 3.87
C LYS A 100 -13.19 9.44 4.73
N TRP A 101 -13.35 9.54 6.05
CA TRP A 101 -12.24 9.32 6.98
C TRP A 101 -11.83 7.85 7.11
N ASN A 102 -12.76 6.91 7.00
CA ASN A 102 -12.42 5.48 6.94
C ASN A 102 -12.66 4.95 5.53
N ALA A 103 -11.74 4.09 5.09
CA ALA A 103 -11.95 3.32 3.89
C ALA A 103 -13.16 2.39 4.05
N ASP A 104 -13.92 2.23 2.95
CA ASP A 104 -14.91 1.18 2.86
C ASP A 104 -14.20 -0.18 2.84
N ILE A 105 -14.64 -1.08 3.72
CA ILE A 105 -14.04 -2.40 3.85
C ILE A 105 -14.28 -3.29 2.62
N ASP A 106 -15.33 -2.99 1.85
CA ASP A 106 -15.68 -3.72 0.63
C ASP A 106 -15.07 -3.09 -0.64
N ASP A 107 -14.21 -2.08 -0.52
CA ASP A 107 -13.49 -1.48 -1.66
C ASP A 107 -12.52 -2.50 -2.27
N LYS A 108 -12.94 -3.11 -3.38
CA LYS A 108 -12.17 -4.14 -4.09
C LYS A 108 -10.85 -3.62 -4.65
N GLN A 109 -10.79 -2.35 -5.06
CA GLN A 109 -9.57 -1.79 -5.64
C GLN A 109 -8.52 -1.58 -4.56
N LEU A 110 -8.91 -0.91 -3.47
CA LEU A 110 -8.03 -0.70 -2.32
C LEU A 110 -7.60 -2.03 -1.70
N ASN A 111 -8.52 -2.98 -1.51
CA ASN A 111 -8.21 -4.30 -0.97
C ASN A 111 -7.20 -5.07 -1.83
N LYS A 112 -7.33 -4.99 -3.16
CA LYS A 112 -6.36 -5.56 -4.08
C LYS A 112 -5.01 -4.85 -4.00
N GLU A 113 -5.00 -3.53 -3.81
CA GLU A 113 -3.78 -2.75 -3.66
C GLU A 113 -3.03 -3.14 -2.39
N ILE A 114 -3.70 -3.21 -1.23
CA ILE A 114 -3.14 -3.67 0.05
C ILE A 114 -2.43 -5.02 -0.11
N GLY A 115 -3.10 -5.98 -0.74
CA GLY A 115 -2.53 -7.30 -1.03
C GLY A 115 -1.27 -7.21 -1.89
N ASN A 116 -1.34 -6.51 -3.04
CA ASN A 116 -0.23 -6.40 -3.98
C ASN A 116 0.95 -5.54 -3.50
N SER A 117 0.78 -4.80 -2.40
CA SER A 117 1.79 -3.87 -1.87
C SER A 117 2.23 -4.29 -0.47
N ALA A 118 1.53 -3.88 0.59
CA ALA A 118 1.91 -4.11 1.97
C ALA A 118 2.06 -5.60 2.28
N ILE A 119 1.07 -6.43 1.91
CA ILE A 119 1.14 -7.87 2.19
C ILE A 119 2.28 -8.50 1.38
N LYS A 120 2.26 -8.34 0.06
CA LYS A 120 3.28 -8.92 -0.82
C LYS A 120 4.71 -8.48 -0.51
N ASN A 121 4.94 -7.19 -0.21
CA ASN A 121 6.29 -6.65 -0.09
C ASN A 121 6.79 -6.57 1.36
N GLN A 122 5.90 -6.56 2.36
CA GLN A 122 6.29 -6.43 3.77
C GLN A 122 5.98 -7.71 4.55
N ALA A 123 4.75 -8.24 4.47
CA ALA A 123 4.39 -9.44 5.22
C ALA A 123 5.13 -10.71 4.72
N SER A 124 5.55 -10.75 3.45
CA SER A 124 6.29 -11.89 2.88
C SER A 124 7.59 -12.23 3.58
N VAL A 125 8.16 -11.32 4.39
CA VAL A 125 9.36 -11.61 5.19
C VAL A 125 9.16 -12.76 6.19
N PHE A 126 7.91 -13.02 6.59
CA PHE A 126 7.56 -14.08 7.53
C PHE A 126 7.19 -15.41 6.86
N LEU A 127 7.06 -15.42 5.53
CA LEU A 127 6.63 -16.60 4.79
C LEU A 127 7.67 -17.72 4.90
N GLY A 128 7.23 -18.95 5.18
CA GLY A 128 8.09 -20.13 5.34
C GLY A 128 8.47 -20.45 6.80
N ILE A 129 8.36 -19.48 7.70
CA ILE A 129 8.65 -19.65 9.14
C ILE A 129 7.44 -19.44 10.05
N ALA A 130 6.38 -18.79 9.56
CA ALA A 130 5.19 -18.48 10.34
C ALA A 130 3.90 -18.57 9.50
N ASN A 131 2.78 -18.82 10.18
CA ASN A 131 1.45 -18.57 9.64
C ASN A 131 1.18 -17.07 9.68
N ILE A 132 0.72 -16.49 8.58
CA ILE A 132 0.50 -15.05 8.47
C ILE A 132 -0.99 -14.75 8.49
N TYR A 133 -1.39 -13.90 9.43
CA TYR A 133 -2.75 -13.41 9.61
C TYR A 133 -2.75 -11.91 9.41
N ALA A 134 -3.35 -11.42 8.33
CA ALA A 134 -3.45 -9.98 8.04
C ALA A 134 -4.92 -9.62 7.77
N PRO A 135 -5.58 -8.82 8.63
CA PRO A 135 -6.99 -8.49 8.46
C PRO A 135 -7.21 -7.36 7.46
N HIS A 136 -8.37 -7.37 6.78
CA HIS A 136 -8.98 -6.15 6.28
C HIS A 136 -9.60 -5.40 7.46
N TYR A 137 -9.20 -4.15 7.68
CA TYR A 137 -9.79 -3.30 8.72
C TYR A 137 -10.16 -1.93 8.14
N ARG A 138 -11.00 -1.20 8.88
CA ARG A 138 -11.38 0.19 8.55
C ARG A 138 -10.18 1.10 8.78
N GLN A 139 -9.30 1.16 7.79
CA GLN A 139 -8.13 2.04 7.84
C GLN A 139 -8.55 3.50 7.75
N MET A 140 -7.88 4.34 8.54
CA MET A 140 -8.07 5.78 8.50
C MET A 140 -7.39 6.37 7.25
N HIS A 141 -7.99 7.39 6.67
CA HIS A 141 -7.42 8.16 5.57
C HIS A 141 -6.08 8.75 6.00
N ILE A 142 -5.11 8.79 5.09
CA ILE A 142 -3.76 9.30 5.37
C ILE A 142 -3.78 10.74 5.94
N GLN A 143 -4.80 11.51 5.57
CA GLN A 143 -4.95 12.91 6.00
C GLN A 143 -5.12 13.05 7.51
N SER A 144 -5.53 12.00 8.24
CA SER A 144 -5.64 12.01 9.70
C SER A 144 -4.32 12.28 10.42
N TYR A 145 -3.17 12.06 9.77
CA TYR A 145 -1.87 12.43 10.33
C TYR A 145 -1.60 13.94 10.29
N TYR A 146 -2.35 14.70 9.49
CA TYR A 146 -2.12 16.13 9.24
C TYR A 146 -3.28 17.02 9.68
N ASP A 147 -4.52 16.56 9.50
CA ASP A 147 -5.72 17.26 9.90
C ASP A 147 -6.15 16.80 11.29
N LEU A 148 -5.68 17.54 12.30
CA LEU A 148 -5.95 17.28 13.71
C LEU A 148 -7.26 17.91 14.21
N GLU A 149 -7.99 18.62 13.34
CA GLU A 149 -9.26 19.28 13.70
C GLU A 149 -10.46 18.45 13.24
N ASN A 150 -10.46 18.02 11.97
CA ASN A 150 -11.59 17.29 11.40
C ASN A 150 -11.40 15.78 11.49
N GLY A 151 -10.15 15.29 11.52
CA GLY A 151 -9.83 13.86 11.54
C GLY A 151 -9.76 13.22 12.92
N LEU A 152 -9.98 13.98 13.99
CA LEU A 152 -9.81 13.56 15.40
C LEU A 152 -10.93 14.06 16.31
#